data_AF-A0A2R7L132-F1
#
_entry.id   AF-A0A2R7L132-F1
#
_cell.length_a   1.000
_cell.length_b   1.000
_cell.length_c   1.000
_cell.angle_alpha   90.00
_cell.angle_beta   90.00
_cell.angle_gamma   90.00
#
_symmetry.space_group_name_H-M   'P 1'
#
loop_
_entity.id
_entity.type
_entity.pdbx_description
1 polymer ?
#
loop_
_entity_poly.entity_id
_entity_poly.type
_entity_poly.pdbx_seq_one_letter_code
_entity_poly.pdbx_strand_id
1 'polypeptide(L)'
;MKFKQLLKVISSLVIGILLISCKKTETVEPPAQAQNRILSYQVTNVSGDPLVGVVNETEKTIKLYLPYYLYLTVLQPDIKVSEGAAVSPASGTLVENILDLFDQNKNISYTVTGKDGTKSTYKLLIEVQQGDFKLEEISTATETTELVVSRFDNPALYIPWSGDIPSGNIELDRSLIKITLIDEAQKEFVINNNSGYKLFATSSALTYNLQTNTFTDFKSGVYKIKVRFYSKTVTLKYPVKITVK
;
A
#
# COMPACT_ATOMS: atom_id res chain seq x y z
N MET A 1 80.61 42.31 -22.04
CA MET A 1 80.16 41.76 -20.73
C MET A 1 78.82 42.35 -20.27
N LYS A 2 77.80 42.49 -21.14
CA LYS A 2 76.50 43.13 -20.79
C LYS A 2 75.25 42.27 -21.06
N PHE A 3 75.38 41.15 -21.79
CA PHE A 3 74.25 40.29 -22.18
C PHE A 3 73.88 39.24 -21.11
N LYS A 4 74.86 38.73 -20.34
CA LYS A 4 74.64 37.72 -19.29
C LYS A 4 74.00 38.28 -18.00
N GLN A 5 74.13 39.59 -17.74
CA GLN A 5 73.46 40.24 -16.61
C GLN A 5 71.98 40.55 -16.92
N LEU A 6 71.66 40.89 -18.18
CA LEU A 6 70.28 41.11 -18.62
C LEU A 6 69.44 39.82 -18.55
N LEU A 7 70.03 38.67 -18.91
CA LEU A 7 69.36 37.36 -18.83
C LEU A 7 69.07 36.92 -17.38
N LYS A 8 69.95 37.25 -16.42
CA LYS A 8 69.75 36.94 -14.99
C LYS A 8 68.70 37.83 -14.32
N VAL A 9 68.57 39.09 -14.75
CA VAL A 9 67.56 40.01 -14.23
C VAL A 9 66.16 39.65 -14.77
N ILE A 10 66.06 39.24 -16.04
CA ILE A 10 64.79 38.76 -16.63
C ILE A 10 64.38 37.42 -16.02
N SER A 11 65.32 36.51 -15.74
CA SER A 11 65.05 35.24 -15.05
C SER A 11 64.61 35.42 -13.59
N SER A 12 65.04 36.50 -12.92
CA SER A 12 64.64 36.84 -11.54
C SER A 12 63.26 37.52 -11.49
N LEU A 13 62.94 38.35 -12.48
CA LEU A 13 61.67 39.10 -12.54
C LEU A 13 60.47 38.21 -12.92
N VAL A 14 60.68 37.13 -13.67
CA VAL A 14 59.60 36.20 -14.09
C VAL A 14 59.19 35.23 -12.97
N ILE A 15 60.06 34.97 -11.98
CA ILE A 15 59.78 34.05 -10.86
C ILE A 15 59.00 34.74 -9.72
N GLY A 16 59.05 36.07 -9.61
CA GLY A 16 58.32 36.83 -8.58
C GLY A 16 56.82 37.05 -8.86
N ILE A 17 56.36 36.84 -10.09
CA ILE A 17 54.98 37.20 -10.53
C ILE A 17 54.01 36.01 -10.46
N LEU A 18 54.49 34.79 -10.19
CA LEU A 18 53.65 33.57 -10.20
C LEU A 18 52.95 33.24 -8.86
N LEU A 19 53.05 34.08 -7.82
CA LEU A 19 52.53 33.75 -6.48
C LEU A 19 51.28 34.52 -6.01
N ILE A 20 50.57 35.26 -6.88
CA ILE A 20 49.39 36.06 -6.47
C ILE A 20 48.12 35.75 -7.31
N SER A 21 47.94 34.49 -7.72
CA SER A 21 46.65 34.06 -8.29
C SER A 21 46.00 32.94 -7.47
N CYS A 22 45.91 33.13 -6.16
CA CYS A 22 44.83 32.53 -5.40
C CYS A 22 43.59 33.41 -5.60
N LYS A 23 42.75 33.11 -6.61
CA LYS A 23 41.37 33.62 -6.61
C LYS A 23 40.73 33.15 -5.30
N LYS A 24 40.30 34.09 -4.45
CA LYS A 24 39.44 33.81 -3.29
C LYS A 24 38.35 32.85 -3.74
N THR A 25 38.41 31.62 -3.27
CA THR A 25 37.33 30.66 -3.46
C THR A 25 36.25 31.09 -2.50
N GLU A 26 35.25 31.82 -2.99
CA GLU A 26 34.05 32.10 -2.20
C GLU A 26 33.30 30.78 -2.06
N THR A 27 33.39 30.19 -0.87
CA THR A 27 32.63 29.01 -0.51
C THR A 27 31.17 29.44 -0.40
N VAL A 28 30.40 29.28 -1.47
CA VAL A 28 28.95 29.45 -1.43
C VAL A 28 28.40 28.33 -0.58
N GLU A 29 27.97 28.64 0.64
CA GLU A 29 27.30 27.66 1.50
C GLU A 29 26.06 27.14 0.76
N PRO A 30 25.83 25.81 0.75
CA PRO A 30 24.61 25.26 0.17
C PRO A 30 23.39 25.92 0.81
N PRO A 31 22.33 26.20 0.03
CA PRO A 31 21.12 26.77 0.59
C PRO A 31 20.60 25.89 1.73
N ALA A 32 20.25 26.53 2.84
CA ALA A 32 19.75 25.87 4.03
C ALA A 32 18.55 24.97 3.65
N GLN A 33 18.64 23.69 4.05
CA GLN A 33 17.57 22.73 3.79
C GLN A 33 16.40 22.99 4.74
N ALA A 34 15.18 22.66 4.29
CA ALA A 34 14.00 22.77 5.14
C ALA A 34 14.13 21.90 6.41
N GLN A 35 13.69 22.41 7.55
CA GLN A 35 13.80 21.73 8.85
C GLN A 35 12.62 20.80 9.15
N ASN A 36 11.70 20.62 8.22
CA ASN A 36 10.45 19.87 8.39
C ASN A 36 10.33 18.75 7.36
N ARG A 37 11.41 18.00 7.12
CA ARG A 37 11.48 16.98 6.07
C ARG A 37 11.38 15.58 6.62
N ILE A 38 10.86 14.67 5.80
CA ILE A 38 11.10 13.23 5.98
C ILE A 38 12.39 12.91 5.22
N LEU A 39 13.35 12.32 5.90
CA LEU A 39 14.65 11.94 5.35
C LEU A 39 14.64 10.49 4.86
N SER A 40 13.93 9.61 5.55
CA SER A 40 13.71 8.23 5.12
C SER A 40 12.41 7.68 5.68
N TYR A 41 11.82 6.76 4.94
CA TYR A 41 10.66 5.98 5.36
C TYR A 41 10.92 4.50 5.06
N GLN A 42 10.70 3.63 6.04
CA GLN A 42 10.87 2.19 5.89
C GLN A 42 9.75 1.44 6.60
N VAL A 43 9.36 0.27 6.10
CA VAL A 43 8.46 -0.66 6.81
C VAL A 43 9.28 -1.83 7.31
N THR A 44 9.21 -2.09 8.62
CA THR A 44 10.14 -2.97 9.33
C THR A 44 9.53 -4.29 9.79
N ASN A 45 8.20 -4.45 9.71
CA ASN A 45 7.50 -5.69 10.07
C ASN A 45 7.50 -6.70 8.91
N VAL A 46 8.65 -6.91 8.27
CA VAL A 46 8.87 -7.89 7.20
C VAL A 46 10.04 -8.80 7.54
N SER A 47 10.05 -10.02 7.01
CA SER A 47 11.21 -10.89 7.11
C SER A 47 12.26 -10.49 6.09
N GLY A 48 13.51 -10.27 6.53
CA GLY A 48 14.61 -9.82 5.68
C GLY A 48 14.78 -8.30 5.69
N ASP A 49 15.15 -7.73 4.54
CA ASP A 49 15.38 -6.29 4.41
C ASP A 49 14.07 -5.50 4.51
N PRO A 50 14.07 -4.31 5.15
CA PRO A 50 12.89 -3.48 5.27
C PRO A 50 12.41 -2.97 3.90
N LEU A 51 11.10 -2.76 3.76
CA LEU A 51 10.56 -2.13 2.54
C LEU A 51 10.84 -0.64 2.59
N VAL A 52 11.66 -0.14 1.67
CA VAL A 52 12.03 1.27 1.60
C VAL A 52 10.99 2.07 0.82
N GLY A 53 10.49 3.15 1.42
CA GLY A 53 9.63 4.13 0.77
C GLY A 53 10.44 5.22 0.06
N VAL A 54 10.03 5.58 -1.15
CA VAL A 54 10.63 6.68 -1.93
C VAL A 54 10.01 7.99 -1.47
N VAL A 55 10.81 8.85 -0.83
CA VAL A 55 10.36 10.17 -0.36
C VAL A 55 10.56 11.21 -1.47
N ASN A 56 9.47 11.85 -1.88
CA ASN A 56 9.51 13.00 -2.78
C ASN A 56 9.29 14.28 -1.98
N GLU A 57 10.35 15.06 -1.82
CA GLU A 57 10.33 16.33 -1.08
C GLU A 57 9.48 17.40 -1.77
N THR A 58 9.49 17.45 -3.10
CA THR A 58 8.77 18.47 -3.89
C THR A 58 7.28 18.22 -3.88
N GLU A 59 6.86 16.97 -4.10
CA GLU A 59 5.45 16.59 -4.11
C GLU A 59 4.88 16.32 -2.72
N LYS A 60 5.75 16.23 -1.70
CA LYS A 60 5.40 15.82 -0.33
C LYS A 60 4.67 14.48 -0.34
N THR A 61 5.28 13.50 -0.99
CA THR A 61 4.75 12.12 -1.05
C THR A 61 5.78 11.12 -0.57
N ILE A 62 5.28 9.97 -0.12
CA ILE A 62 6.08 8.78 0.18
C ILE A 62 5.47 7.67 -0.66
N LYS A 63 6.21 7.14 -1.64
CA LYS A 63 5.75 6.02 -2.44
C LYS A 63 6.32 4.71 -1.89
N LEU A 64 5.44 3.83 -1.42
CA LEU A 64 5.79 2.49 -0.92
C LEU A 64 5.30 1.44 -1.91
N TYR A 65 6.21 0.68 -2.49
CA TYR A 65 5.87 -0.52 -3.25
C TYR A 65 5.73 -1.68 -2.27
N LEU A 66 4.55 -2.29 -2.23
CA LEU A 66 4.23 -3.39 -1.32
C LEU A 66 4.13 -4.70 -2.09
N PRO A 67 5.10 -5.61 -1.96
CA PRO A 67 5.02 -6.95 -2.55
C PRO A 67 3.82 -7.71 -1.98
N TYR A 68 2.92 -8.15 -2.86
CA TYR A 68 1.64 -8.74 -2.45
C TYR A 68 1.79 -10.05 -1.65
N TYR A 69 2.83 -10.85 -1.94
CA TYR A 69 3.09 -12.14 -1.29
C TYR A 69 3.44 -12.01 0.20
N LEU A 70 3.73 -10.80 0.70
CA LEU A 70 3.93 -10.53 2.12
C LEU A 70 2.61 -10.48 2.89
N TYR A 71 1.49 -10.25 2.20
CA TYR A 71 0.15 -10.14 2.78
C TYR A 71 0.07 -9.27 4.04
N LEU A 72 0.86 -8.18 4.10
CA LEU A 72 0.83 -7.27 5.24
C LEU A 72 -0.57 -6.71 5.39
N THR A 73 -1.13 -6.78 6.59
CA THR A 73 -2.40 -6.15 6.98
C THR A 73 -2.19 -4.96 7.93
N VAL A 74 -0.96 -4.83 8.43
CA VAL A 74 -0.46 -3.77 9.30
C VAL A 74 0.93 -3.37 8.79
N LEU A 75 1.28 -2.08 8.87
CA LEU A 75 2.64 -1.59 8.60
C LEU A 75 3.25 -1.02 9.88
N GLN A 76 4.52 -1.34 10.14
CA GLN A 76 5.33 -0.72 11.19
C GLN A 76 6.37 0.22 10.56
N PRO A 77 6.06 1.52 10.44
CA PRO A 77 6.95 2.49 9.80
C PRO A 77 8.11 2.89 10.72
N ASP A 78 9.32 2.93 10.18
CA ASP A 78 10.47 3.65 10.73
C ASP A 78 10.71 4.92 9.89
N ILE A 79 10.53 6.07 10.52
CA ILE A 79 10.55 7.39 9.89
C ILE A 79 11.67 8.23 10.50
N LYS A 80 12.61 8.65 9.67
CA LYS A 80 13.62 9.65 10.04
C LYS A 80 13.21 11.00 9.49
N VAL A 81 13.32 12.03 10.31
CA VAL A 81 13.00 13.42 9.95
C VAL A 81 14.19 14.34 10.15
N SER A 82 14.10 15.57 9.66
CA SER A 82 15.10 16.63 9.91
C SER A 82 15.47 16.73 11.39
N GLU A 83 16.72 17.12 11.67
CA GLU A 83 17.22 17.24 13.04
C GLU A 83 16.35 18.19 13.88
N GLY A 84 15.96 17.74 15.07
CA GLY A 84 15.08 18.49 15.99
C GLY A 84 13.62 18.61 15.54
N ALA A 85 13.22 17.98 14.43
CA ALA A 85 11.84 17.91 14.00
C ALA A 85 11.09 16.74 14.69
N ALA A 86 9.76 16.84 14.72
CA ALA A 86 8.86 15.77 15.16
C ALA A 86 7.90 15.37 14.04
N VAL A 87 7.46 14.11 14.02
CA VAL A 87 6.50 13.59 13.03
C VAL A 87 5.24 13.04 13.71
N SER A 88 4.08 13.26 13.10
CA SER A 88 2.79 12.70 13.52
C SER A 88 2.02 12.10 12.34
N PRO A 89 1.58 10.83 12.39
CA PRO A 89 1.84 9.85 13.43
C PRO A 89 3.33 9.64 13.70
N ALA A 90 3.68 9.27 14.94
CA ALA A 90 5.07 9.09 15.34
C ALA A 90 5.71 7.90 14.61
N SER A 91 7.04 7.92 14.45
CA SER A 91 7.77 6.73 14.01
C SER A 91 7.44 5.53 14.92
N GLY A 92 7.23 4.36 14.33
CA GLY A 92 6.79 3.15 15.02
C GLY A 92 5.29 3.07 15.32
N THR A 93 4.49 4.13 15.10
CA THR A 93 3.03 4.02 15.20
C THR A 93 2.51 3.10 14.09
N LEU A 94 1.86 2.00 14.49
CA LEU A 94 1.32 1.02 13.56
C LEU A 94 0.26 1.65 12.66
N VAL A 95 0.36 1.34 11.37
CA VAL A 95 -0.68 1.61 10.40
C VAL A 95 -1.52 0.35 10.28
N GLU A 96 -2.67 0.34 10.95
CA GLU A 96 -3.58 -0.80 10.97
C GLU A 96 -4.63 -0.74 9.84
N ASN A 97 -5.32 -1.85 9.62
CA ASN A 97 -6.46 -1.97 8.71
C ASN A 97 -6.14 -1.54 7.27
N ILE A 98 -4.95 -1.87 6.76
CA ILE A 98 -4.55 -1.40 5.42
C ILE A 98 -5.45 -1.96 4.31
N LEU A 99 -6.11 -3.08 4.56
CA LEU A 99 -7.10 -3.68 3.67
C LEU A 99 -8.31 -2.76 3.44
N ASP A 100 -8.70 -1.96 4.45
CA ASP A 100 -9.79 -0.99 4.30
C ASP A 100 -9.35 0.26 3.53
N LEU A 101 -8.04 0.56 3.51
CA LEU A 101 -7.51 1.64 2.69
C LEU A 101 -7.71 1.34 1.21
N PHE A 102 -7.50 0.08 0.82
CA PHE A 102 -7.71 -0.38 -0.56
C PHE A 102 -9.19 -0.31 -0.97
N ASP A 103 -10.11 -0.60 -0.04
CA ASP A 103 -11.56 -0.57 -0.31
C ASP A 103 -12.15 0.86 -0.33
N GLN A 104 -11.61 1.80 0.47
CA GLN A 104 -12.27 3.07 0.79
C GLN A 104 -11.52 4.33 0.32
N ASN A 105 -10.46 4.20 -0.49
CA ASN A 105 -9.60 5.32 -0.93
C ASN A 105 -9.13 6.21 0.25
N LYS A 106 -8.99 5.62 1.43
CA LYS A 106 -8.47 6.33 2.61
C LYS A 106 -6.99 6.59 2.42
N ASN A 107 -6.56 7.78 2.83
CA ASN A 107 -5.16 8.20 2.70
C ASN A 107 -4.53 8.29 4.08
N ILE A 108 -3.26 7.89 4.18
CA ILE A 108 -2.42 8.11 5.36
C ILE A 108 -1.51 9.29 5.07
N SER A 109 -1.36 10.17 6.05
CA SER A 109 -0.47 11.31 5.95
C SER A 109 0.38 11.44 7.21
N TYR A 110 1.63 11.90 7.02
CA TYR A 110 2.57 12.21 8.09
C TYR A 110 2.87 13.70 8.09
N THR A 111 2.67 14.37 9.21
CA THR A 111 2.99 15.79 9.36
C THR A 111 4.27 15.94 10.16
N VAL A 112 5.30 16.51 9.52
CA VAL A 112 6.56 16.87 10.16
C VAL A 112 6.49 18.32 10.61
N THR A 113 6.78 18.56 11.89
CA THR A 113 6.94 19.90 12.48
C THR A 113 8.42 20.11 12.75
N GLY A 114 9.04 21.08 12.05
CA GLY A 114 10.43 21.44 12.23
C GLY A 114 10.68 22.11 13.58
N LYS A 115 11.95 22.19 13.97
CA LYS A 115 12.37 22.87 15.21
C LYS A 115 11.98 24.35 15.23
N ASP A 116 11.92 24.98 14.06
CA ASP A 116 11.46 26.35 13.83
C ASP A 116 9.93 26.51 13.83
N GLY A 117 9.18 25.41 14.03
CA GLY A 117 7.71 25.38 14.02
C GLY A 117 7.08 25.27 12.63
N THR A 118 7.86 25.26 11.54
CA THR A 118 7.33 25.06 10.19
C THR A 118 6.77 23.66 10.02
N LYS A 119 5.75 23.49 9.17
CA LYS A 119 5.07 22.19 8.96
C LYS A 119 5.08 21.75 7.51
N SER A 120 5.28 20.45 7.29
CA SER A 120 5.09 19.78 6.00
C SER A 120 4.29 18.50 6.21
N THR A 121 3.30 18.26 5.34
CA THR A 121 2.50 17.04 5.38
C THR A 121 2.80 16.19 4.16
N TYR A 122 3.22 14.94 4.41
CA TYR A 122 3.56 13.95 3.40
C TYR A 122 2.43 12.93 3.26
N LYS A 123 1.97 12.69 2.03
CA LYS A 123 0.98 11.64 1.74
C LYS A 123 1.68 10.31 1.46
N LEU A 124 1.28 9.25 2.17
CA LEU A 124 1.72 7.89 1.88
C LEU A 124 0.90 7.31 0.72
N LEU A 125 1.60 6.90 -0.33
CA LEU A 125 1.06 6.24 -1.52
C LEU A 125 1.52 4.80 -1.50
N ILE A 126 0.60 3.88 -1.19
CA ILE A 126 0.88 2.45 -1.19
C ILE A 126 0.51 1.90 -2.56
N GLU A 127 1.50 1.40 -3.28
CA GLU A 127 1.30 0.68 -4.54
C GLU A 127 1.53 -0.80 -4.30
N VAL A 128 0.44 -1.56 -4.20
CA VAL A 128 0.52 -3.01 -4.04
C VAL A 128 0.85 -3.65 -5.38
N GLN A 129 1.92 -4.44 -5.39
CA GLN A 129 2.39 -5.15 -6.58
C GLN A 129 1.63 -6.46 -6.76
N GLN A 130 0.30 -6.38 -6.84
CA GLN A 130 -0.59 -7.52 -7.07
C GLN A 130 -1.09 -7.49 -8.51
N GLY A 131 -0.95 -8.62 -9.21
CA GLY A 131 -1.61 -8.84 -10.50
C GLY A 131 -3.12 -8.88 -10.37
N ASP A 132 -3.80 -8.95 -11.52
CA ASP A 132 -5.25 -9.11 -11.51
C ASP A 132 -5.65 -10.57 -11.25
N PHE A 133 -6.79 -10.75 -10.59
CA PHE A 133 -7.47 -12.04 -10.50
C PHE A 133 -8.85 -11.93 -11.15
N LYS A 134 -9.42 -13.09 -11.47
CA LYS A 134 -10.74 -13.21 -12.10
C LYS A 134 -11.61 -14.14 -11.29
N LEU A 135 -12.90 -13.84 -11.31
CA LEU A 135 -13.95 -14.75 -10.84
C LEU A 135 -14.70 -15.27 -12.06
N GLU A 136 -15.08 -16.54 -12.03
CA GLU A 136 -15.99 -17.10 -13.02
C GLU A 136 -17.43 -16.79 -12.61
N GLU A 137 -18.26 -16.46 -13.60
CA GLU A 137 -19.69 -16.23 -13.39
C GLU A 137 -20.36 -17.53 -12.97
N ILE A 138 -21.16 -17.47 -11.92
CA ILE A 138 -21.96 -18.60 -11.44
C ILE A 138 -23.43 -18.49 -11.84
N SER A 139 -23.82 -17.38 -12.46
CA SER A 139 -25.11 -17.14 -13.10
C SER A 139 -24.85 -16.66 -14.54
N THR A 140 -25.88 -16.63 -15.38
CA THR A 140 -25.80 -16.13 -16.75
C THR A 140 -26.80 -15.00 -16.99
N ALA A 141 -26.86 -14.48 -18.21
CA ALA A 141 -27.85 -13.47 -18.60
C ALA A 141 -29.30 -13.99 -18.56
N THR A 142 -29.50 -15.30 -18.68
CA THR A 142 -30.82 -15.93 -18.81
C THR A 142 -31.14 -16.89 -17.67
N GLU A 143 -30.15 -17.25 -16.86
CA GLU A 143 -30.29 -18.21 -15.76
C GLU A 143 -29.64 -17.67 -14.49
N THR A 144 -30.43 -17.60 -13.41
CA THR A 144 -29.98 -17.14 -12.10
C THR A 144 -29.79 -18.34 -11.18
N THR A 145 -28.57 -18.55 -10.71
CA THR A 145 -28.29 -19.57 -9.69
C THR A 145 -29.01 -19.22 -8.40
N GLU A 146 -29.79 -20.18 -7.89
CA GLU A 146 -30.50 -20.07 -6.61
C GLU A 146 -29.80 -20.90 -5.53
N LEU A 147 -29.42 -20.23 -4.44
CA LEU A 147 -28.81 -20.81 -3.25
C LEU A 147 -29.87 -20.85 -2.14
N VAL A 148 -30.37 -22.05 -1.83
CA VAL A 148 -31.39 -22.25 -0.80
C VAL A 148 -30.72 -22.57 0.53
N VAL A 149 -30.83 -21.68 1.50
CA VAL A 149 -30.23 -21.83 2.83
C VAL A 149 -31.33 -22.17 3.83
N SER A 150 -31.12 -23.21 4.62
CA SER A 150 -32.06 -23.64 5.65
C SER A 150 -31.32 -24.18 6.88
N ARG A 151 -32.07 -24.56 7.92
CA ARG A 151 -31.48 -25.21 9.09
C ARG A 151 -30.73 -26.51 8.75
N PHE A 152 -31.16 -27.23 7.72
CA PHE A 152 -30.64 -28.56 7.38
C PHE A 152 -29.80 -28.58 6.11
N ASP A 153 -29.87 -27.52 5.30
CA ASP A 153 -29.20 -27.42 4.02
C ASP A 153 -28.48 -26.06 3.93
N ASN A 154 -27.15 -26.11 3.86
CA ASN A 154 -26.28 -24.95 3.87
C ASN A 154 -25.40 -25.03 2.61
N PRO A 155 -25.89 -24.52 1.47
CA PRO A 155 -25.19 -24.65 0.20
C PRO A 155 -23.85 -23.91 0.27
N ALA A 156 -22.86 -24.49 -0.37
CA ALA A 156 -21.60 -23.83 -0.60
C ALA A 156 -21.74 -22.85 -1.76
N LEU A 157 -21.52 -21.57 -1.50
CA LEU A 157 -21.22 -20.59 -2.53
C LEU A 157 -19.83 -20.92 -3.09
N TYR A 158 -19.81 -21.62 -4.22
CA TYR A 158 -18.60 -22.00 -4.93
C TYR A 158 -18.36 -21.04 -6.10
N ILE A 159 -17.24 -20.32 -6.08
CA ILE A 159 -16.86 -19.35 -7.09
C ILE A 159 -15.47 -19.75 -7.62
N PRO A 160 -15.37 -20.29 -8.84
CA PRO A 160 -14.08 -20.51 -9.45
C PRO A 160 -13.34 -19.18 -9.62
N TRP A 161 -12.04 -19.21 -9.42
CA TRP A 161 -11.19 -18.04 -9.60
C TRP A 161 -9.85 -18.41 -10.23
N SER A 162 -9.17 -17.42 -10.80
CA SER A 162 -7.85 -17.61 -11.44
C SER A 162 -7.06 -16.31 -11.44
N GLY A 163 -5.77 -16.39 -11.74
CA GLY A 163 -4.87 -15.23 -11.84
C GLY A 163 -3.88 -15.17 -10.69
N ASP A 164 -3.55 -13.95 -10.24
CA ASP A 164 -2.57 -13.74 -9.17
C ASP A 164 -3.20 -13.94 -7.79
N ILE A 165 -3.45 -15.22 -7.49
CA ILE A 165 -4.00 -15.73 -6.24
C ILE A 165 -3.01 -16.71 -5.61
N PRO A 166 -2.94 -16.79 -4.27
CA PRO A 166 -2.04 -17.69 -3.59
C PRO A 166 -2.35 -19.14 -3.96
N SER A 167 -1.29 -19.90 -4.22
CA SER A 167 -1.38 -21.32 -4.56
C SER A 167 -1.38 -22.16 -3.30
N GLY A 168 -2.52 -22.76 -2.92
CA GLY A 168 -2.53 -23.84 -1.93
C GLY A 168 -3.77 -23.87 -1.03
N ASN A 169 -3.85 -24.88 -0.16
CA ASN A 169 -4.80 -24.92 0.97
C ASN A 169 -4.35 -23.90 2.00
N ILE A 170 -4.62 -22.63 1.75
CA ILE A 170 -3.99 -21.60 2.55
C ILE A 170 -4.89 -21.29 3.75
N GLU A 171 -4.31 -21.53 4.92
CA GLU A 171 -4.63 -20.88 6.18
C GLU A 171 -4.26 -19.38 6.08
N LEU A 172 -4.69 -18.71 5.00
CA LEU A 172 -4.60 -17.26 4.92
C LEU A 172 -5.46 -16.72 6.04
N ASP A 173 -4.99 -15.61 6.61
CA ASP A 173 -5.86 -14.78 7.41
C ASP A 173 -7.13 -14.50 6.59
N ARG A 174 -8.27 -14.99 7.09
CA ARG A 174 -9.59 -14.86 6.46
C ARG A 174 -9.94 -13.37 6.26
N SER A 175 -9.21 -12.47 6.93
CA SER A 175 -9.25 -11.03 6.69
C SER A 175 -8.85 -10.60 5.27
N LEU A 176 -8.01 -11.38 4.56
CA LEU A 176 -7.54 -11.05 3.21
C LEU A 176 -8.62 -11.19 2.15
N ILE A 177 -9.59 -12.09 2.37
CA ILE A 177 -10.72 -12.32 1.48
C ILE A 177 -12.00 -11.80 2.09
N LYS A 178 -12.61 -10.82 1.41
CA LYS A 178 -13.88 -10.23 1.81
C LYS A 178 -14.92 -10.50 0.74
N ILE A 179 -15.95 -11.25 1.11
CA ILE A 179 -17.12 -11.47 0.24
C ILE A 179 -18.20 -10.48 0.68
N THR A 180 -18.69 -9.71 -0.28
CA THR A 180 -19.78 -8.75 -0.10
C THR A 180 -20.92 -9.12 -1.03
N LEU A 181 -22.11 -9.24 -0.46
CA LEU A 181 -23.37 -9.35 -1.21
C LEU A 181 -23.94 -7.94 -1.39
N ILE A 182 -24.37 -7.62 -2.61
CA ILE A 182 -24.91 -6.30 -2.96
C ILE A 182 -26.33 -6.50 -3.45
N ASP A 183 -27.31 -5.94 -2.75
CA ASP A 183 -28.72 -6.04 -3.15
C ASP A 183 -29.08 -5.09 -4.31
N GLU A 184 -30.33 -5.16 -4.76
CA GLU A 184 -30.86 -4.32 -5.83
C GLU A 184 -30.84 -2.82 -5.47
N ALA A 185 -30.92 -2.49 -4.18
CA ALA A 185 -30.82 -1.12 -3.65
C ALA A 185 -29.37 -0.64 -3.47
N GLN A 186 -28.37 -1.41 -3.93
CA GLN A 186 -26.94 -1.16 -3.77
C GLN A 186 -26.46 -1.18 -2.31
N LYS A 187 -27.24 -1.79 -1.40
CA LYS A 187 -26.80 -1.98 -0.03
C LYS A 187 -25.82 -3.16 0.03
N GLU A 188 -24.69 -2.94 0.68
CA GLU A 188 -23.63 -3.92 0.85
C GLU A 188 -23.77 -4.69 2.16
N PHE A 189 -23.66 -6.01 2.08
CA PHE A 189 -23.66 -6.94 3.20
C PHE A 189 -22.37 -7.74 3.17
N VAL A 190 -21.47 -7.45 4.11
CA VAL A 190 -20.21 -8.18 4.24
C VAL A 190 -20.48 -9.50 4.95
N ILE A 191 -20.10 -10.60 4.31
CA ILE A 191 -20.21 -11.93 4.90
C ILE A 191 -19.19 -12.06 6.03
N ASN A 192 -19.64 -12.49 7.22
CA ASN A 192 -18.74 -12.75 8.33
C ASN A 192 -17.96 -14.06 8.10
N ASN A 193 -16.76 -13.89 7.57
CA ASN A 193 -15.81 -14.94 7.30
C ASN A 193 -14.88 -15.25 8.49
N ASN A 194 -15.16 -14.79 9.72
CA ASN A 194 -14.24 -14.96 10.87
C ASN A 194 -14.73 -15.98 11.92
N SER A 195 -15.89 -16.60 11.72
CA SER A 195 -16.44 -17.62 12.62
C SER A 195 -16.57 -18.98 11.93
N GLY A 196 -16.10 -20.06 12.57
CA GLY A 196 -16.23 -21.46 12.09
C GLY A 196 -15.52 -21.76 10.76
N TYR A 197 -15.67 -22.99 10.23
CA TYR A 197 -15.13 -23.42 8.93
C TYR A 197 -16.01 -22.96 7.75
N LYS A 198 -16.20 -21.65 7.61
CA LYS A 198 -17.14 -21.12 6.60
C LYS A 198 -16.50 -20.73 5.28
N LEU A 199 -15.22 -20.34 5.25
CA LEU A 199 -14.54 -19.91 4.03
C LEU A 199 -13.33 -20.79 3.76
N PHE A 200 -13.26 -21.33 2.56
CA PHE A 200 -12.14 -22.11 2.06
C PHE A 200 -11.73 -21.58 0.69
N ALA A 201 -10.43 -21.41 0.47
CA ALA A 201 -9.88 -20.90 -0.77
C ALA A 201 -8.78 -21.86 -1.24
N THR A 202 -8.86 -22.29 -2.49
CA THR A 202 -7.80 -23.04 -3.17
C THR A 202 -7.16 -22.17 -4.24
N SER A 203 -6.20 -22.71 -4.98
CA SER A 203 -5.67 -22.05 -6.18
C SER A 203 -6.67 -21.94 -7.35
N SER A 204 -7.87 -22.53 -7.24
CA SER A 204 -8.83 -22.59 -8.35
C SER A 204 -10.27 -22.21 -7.98
N ALA A 205 -10.60 -22.13 -6.69
CA ALA A 205 -11.92 -21.66 -6.27
C ALA A 205 -11.94 -21.08 -4.86
N LEU A 206 -12.91 -20.20 -4.65
CA LEU A 206 -13.40 -19.78 -3.36
C LEU A 206 -14.67 -20.56 -3.03
N THR A 207 -14.76 -21.10 -1.82
CA THR A 207 -15.94 -21.81 -1.33
C THR A 207 -16.37 -21.21 0.00
N TYR A 208 -17.61 -20.73 0.08
CA TYR A 208 -18.20 -20.24 1.32
C TYR A 208 -19.46 -21.01 1.70
N ASN A 209 -19.49 -21.61 2.89
CA ASN A 209 -20.68 -22.28 3.41
C ASN A 209 -21.68 -21.24 3.93
N LEU A 210 -22.78 -21.04 3.18
CA LEU A 210 -23.86 -20.14 3.59
C LEU A 210 -24.63 -20.79 4.74
N GLN A 211 -24.60 -20.15 5.92
CA GLN A 211 -25.30 -20.64 7.11
C GLN A 211 -26.35 -19.65 7.57
N THR A 212 -27.50 -20.11 8.07
CA THR A 212 -28.61 -19.26 8.57
C THR A 212 -28.17 -18.18 9.58
N ASN A 213 -27.15 -18.43 10.39
CA ASN A 213 -26.57 -17.43 11.33
C ASN A 213 -25.74 -16.32 10.65
N THR A 214 -25.44 -16.45 9.37
CA THR A 214 -24.79 -15.42 8.53
C THR A 214 -25.78 -14.33 8.13
N PHE A 215 -27.09 -14.59 8.27
CA PHE A 215 -28.19 -13.79 7.75
C PHE A 215 -28.86 -12.89 8.79
N THR A 216 -28.18 -12.56 9.90
CA THR A 216 -28.76 -11.64 10.90
C THR A 216 -29.06 -10.26 10.32
N ASP A 217 -28.30 -9.84 9.30
CA ASP A 217 -28.39 -8.50 8.70
C ASP A 217 -28.98 -8.47 7.28
N PHE A 218 -29.20 -9.61 6.61
CA PHE A 218 -29.75 -9.66 5.24
C PHE A 218 -30.72 -10.84 5.00
N LYS A 219 -31.68 -10.67 4.09
CA LYS A 219 -32.85 -11.55 3.90
C LYS A 219 -32.75 -12.36 2.60
N SER A 220 -33.74 -13.20 2.32
CA SER A 220 -33.93 -13.75 0.97
C SER A 220 -34.00 -12.63 -0.07
N GLY A 221 -33.33 -12.78 -1.20
CA GLY A 221 -33.22 -11.74 -2.21
C GLY A 221 -32.28 -12.08 -3.36
N VAL A 222 -32.10 -11.12 -4.26
CA VAL A 222 -31.18 -11.20 -5.39
C VAL A 222 -29.96 -10.34 -5.10
N TYR A 223 -28.77 -10.91 -5.26
CA TYR A 223 -27.52 -10.30 -4.83
C TYR A 223 -26.44 -10.41 -5.91
N LYS A 224 -25.75 -9.31 -6.21
CA LYS A 224 -24.44 -9.39 -6.85
C LYS A 224 -23.38 -9.78 -5.83
N ILE A 225 -22.37 -10.50 -6.30
CA ILE A 225 -21.26 -10.94 -5.45
C ILE A 225 -20.04 -10.12 -5.80
N LYS A 226 -19.45 -9.49 -4.78
CA LYS A 226 -18.19 -8.78 -4.86
C LYS A 226 -17.19 -9.51 -3.96
N VAL A 227 -16.04 -9.85 -4.50
CA VAL A 227 -14.94 -10.46 -3.76
C VAL A 227 -13.75 -9.52 -3.81
N ARG A 228 -13.25 -9.14 -2.64
CA ARG A 228 -11.93 -8.54 -2.50
C ARG A 228 -10.95 -9.61 -2.08
N PHE A 229 -9.84 -9.70 -2.80
CA PHE A 229 -8.67 -10.45 -2.39
C PHE A 229 -7.48 -9.49 -2.28
N TYR A 230 -7.00 -9.33 -1.05
CA TYR A 230 -5.95 -8.41 -0.67
C TYR A 230 -6.20 -6.96 -1.12
N SER A 231 -5.56 -6.47 -2.18
CA SER A 231 -5.73 -5.10 -2.68
C SER A 231 -6.70 -4.96 -3.86
N LYS A 232 -7.17 -6.09 -4.40
CA LYS A 232 -7.95 -6.14 -5.63
C LYS A 232 -9.37 -6.59 -5.34
N THR A 233 -10.32 -6.04 -6.10
CA THR A 233 -11.74 -6.34 -5.95
C THR A 233 -12.36 -6.64 -7.29
N VAL A 234 -13.14 -7.72 -7.36
CA VAL A 234 -13.87 -8.16 -8.55
C VAL A 234 -15.34 -8.35 -8.17
N THR A 235 -16.24 -7.86 -9.01
CA THR A 235 -17.69 -8.01 -8.86
C THR A 235 -18.23 -8.84 -10.01
N LEU A 236 -18.94 -9.92 -9.70
CA LEU A 236 -19.65 -10.72 -10.70
C LEU A 236 -20.73 -9.87 -11.38
N LYS A 237 -20.86 -10.05 -12.68
CA LYS A 237 -21.82 -9.33 -13.52
C LYS A 237 -23.24 -9.79 -13.23
N TYR A 238 -23.45 -11.12 -13.15
CA TYR A 238 -24.76 -11.71 -12.97
C TYR A 238 -25.02 -12.01 -11.48
N PRO A 239 -26.21 -11.66 -10.96
CA PRO A 239 -26.52 -11.89 -9.56
C PRO A 239 -26.86 -13.37 -9.29
N VAL A 240 -26.87 -13.74 -8.02
CA VAL A 240 -27.47 -14.98 -7.52
C VAL A 240 -28.74 -14.67 -6.75
N LYS A 241 -29.66 -15.63 -6.68
CA LYS A 241 -30.80 -15.59 -5.77
C LYS A 241 -30.44 -16.36 -4.52
N ILE A 242 -30.63 -15.77 -3.35
CA ILE A 242 -30.48 -16.45 -2.07
C ILE A 242 -31.86 -16.56 -1.43
N THR A 243 -32.26 -17.77 -1.08
CA THR A 243 -33.56 -18.06 -0.46
C THR A 243 -33.33 -18.69 0.91
N VAL A 244 -33.65 -17.96 1.97
CA VAL A 244 -33.59 -18.45 3.36
C VAL A 244 -34.93 -19.08 3.74
N LYS A 245 -34.90 -20.31 4.26
CA LYS A 245 -36.06 -21.10 4.69
C LYS A 245 -35.98 -21.49 6.17
#